data_AF-A0A9Q8Q7S2-F1
#
_entry.id   AF-A0A9Q8Q7S2-F1
#
_cell.length_a   1.000
_cell.length_b   1.000
_cell.length_c   1.000
_cell.angle_alpha   90.00
_cell.angle_beta   90.00
_cell.angle_gamma   90.00
#
_symmetry.space_group_name_H-M   'P 1'
#
loop_
_entity.id
_entity.type
_entity.pdbx_description
1 polymer ?
#
loop_
_entity_poly.entity_id
_entity_poly.type
_entity_poly.pdbx_seq_one_letter_code
_entity_poly.pdbx_strand_id
1 'polypeptide(L)'
;MAAARVLLHDNNLASPGALLRVLLTTSSSPSSSSPAASSSSTASSYCWSTRRPLTTITPSSRHSPSSASTHNNHRFTPAAHHQQRSLTMSQPVSRNPHPDFKAVEAARPPWDDTERFHYTRTVAPEWRFGDGANRLRDNDDAAAAAAAATTTATSTTDKGRGNDDKTQPKQQKQHVAIDPYAPGRAPGNNYKLLISAITPRPIAFLSTVGADGHSGANLAPFSYFNMMSHDPPLFVVGFDRGGGGRPKDSLANVLATREAVINIIGEDFLEAANACSIDAPYGASEWDVSGLTPLRDCQTVRPARVAEAVFSVEVKVDHVRDYDRKGAAGEVPQKGCTLVVFEGTRIWVREDALDEQQNLVDPAVLRPVSRLGGISYGRLTQAVEIPRPSFEKDLGGREGLAKLQGPKN
;
A
#
# COMPACT_ATOMS: atom_id res chain seq x y z
N MET A 1 38.99 1.93 -29.37
CA MET A 1 39.58 0.60 -29.60
C MET A 1 39.80 -0.03 -28.24
N ALA A 2 38.92 -0.95 -27.83
CA ALA A 2 39.13 -2.42 -27.89
C ALA A 2 39.89 -2.89 -26.62
N ALA A 3 39.51 -3.93 -25.89
CA ALA A 3 38.66 -5.06 -26.21
C ALA A 3 38.05 -5.68 -24.94
N ALA A 4 36.95 -6.39 -25.15
CA ALA A 4 36.32 -7.34 -24.25
C ALA A 4 37.17 -8.62 -24.06
N ARG A 5 36.96 -9.35 -22.96
CA ARG A 5 36.85 -10.82 -23.04
C ARG A 5 36.11 -11.43 -21.84
N VAL A 6 35.08 -12.18 -22.22
CA VAL A 6 34.32 -13.21 -21.49
C VAL A 6 35.21 -14.44 -21.24
N LEU A 7 34.98 -15.18 -20.14
CA LEU A 7 35.03 -16.65 -20.14
C LEU A 7 34.26 -17.25 -18.96
N LEU A 8 33.35 -18.16 -19.32
CA LEU A 8 32.51 -19.07 -18.53
C LEU A 8 33.24 -20.40 -18.25
N HIS A 9 32.58 -21.25 -17.46
CA HIS A 9 32.75 -22.70 -17.24
C HIS A 9 33.79 -23.11 -16.18
N ASP A 10 33.57 -24.10 -15.29
CA ASP A 10 32.50 -25.10 -15.16
C ASP A 10 32.55 -25.76 -13.76
N ASN A 11 31.38 -26.21 -13.29
CA ASN A 11 31.20 -27.25 -12.26
C ASN A 11 31.05 -28.60 -12.97
N ASN A 12 31.67 -29.70 -12.48
CA ASN A 12 30.93 -30.93 -12.16
C ASN A 12 31.80 -32.05 -11.53
N LEU A 13 31.06 -33.05 -11.00
CA LEU A 13 31.39 -34.41 -10.54
C LEU A 13 31.35 -34.53 -9.00
N ALA A 14 30.68 -35.48 -8.34
CA ALA A 14 29.66 -36.48 -8.65
C ALA A 14 29.25 -37.11 -7.28
N SER A 15 28.01 -37.58 -7.09
CA SER A 15 27.60 -38.51 -6.00
C SER A 15 28.02 -39.97 -6.39
N PRO A 16 27.80 -41.09 -5.63
CA PRO A 16 26.94 -41.31 -4.43
C PRO A 16 27.45 -42.34 -3.35
N GLY A 17 26.65 -42.62 -2.31
CA GLY A 17 26.59 -43.98 -1.71
C GLY A 17 26.78 -44.13 -0.19
N ALA A 18 25.86 -44.88 0.43
CA ALA A 18 25.64 -45.17 1.85
C ALA A 18 26.72 -46.04 2.57
N LEU A 19 26.79 -45.94 3.92
CA LEU A 19 26.83 -47.08 4.89
C LEU A 19 27.06 -46.65 6.38
N LEU A 20 26.04 -46.89 7.21
CA LEU A 20 25.97 -47.61 8.51
C LEU A 20 27.05 -47.50 9.63
N ARG A 21 26.50 -47.47 10.88
CA ARG A 21 27.02 -47.78 12.25
C ARG A 21 27.48 -46.57 13.09
N VAL A 22 26.91 -46.21 14.25
CA VAL A 22 26.41 -46.86 15.51
C VAL A 22 27.37 -46.63 16.69
N LEU A 23 26.77 -46.27 17.84
CA LEU A 23 27.24 -46.09 19.24
C LEU A 23 27.53 -44.62 19.64
N LEU A 24 26.70 -43.97 20.50
CA LEU A 24 26.56 -44.12 21.98
C LEU A 24 27.92 -43.82 22.67
N THR A 25 28.08 -42.87 23.60
CA THR A 25 27.32 -42.56 24.83
C THR A 25 27.86 -41.28 25.50
N THR A 26 27.02 -40.64 26.34
CA THR A 26 27.35 -39.98 27.65
C THR A 26 28.28 -38.75 27.67
N SER A 27 28.15 -37.73 28.52
CA SER A 27 27.32 -37.44 29.70
C SER A 27 27.56 -35.99 30.14
N SER A 28 26.70 -35.54 31.06
CA SER A 28 27.00 -34.67 32.22
C SER A 28 27.22 -33.15 32.03
N SER A 29 26.17 -32.40 32.41
CA SER A 29 26.23 -31.11 33.16
C SER A 29 26.86 -31.30 34.57
N PRO A 30 26.93 -30.31 35.51
CA PRO A 30 26.57 -28.88 35.50
C PRO A 30 27.56 -27.95 36.27
N SER A 31 27.12 -26.70 36.56
CA SER A 31 27.52 -25.79 37.67
C SER A 31 28.88 -25.06 37.51
N SER A 32 29.14 -23.84 38.00
CA SER A 32 28.41 -22.78 38.72
C SER A 32 29.36 -21.58 38.89
N SER A 33 28.82 -20.44 39.33
CA SER A 33 29.46 -19.36 40.11
C SER A 33 30.24 -18.25 39.37
N SER A 34 29.72 -17.02 39.56
CA SER A 34 30.48 -15.76 39.56
C SER A 34 31.41 -15.67 40.78
N PRO A 35 32.42 -14.79 40.77
CA PRO A 35 32.19 -13.46 41.36
C PRO A 35 32.93 -12.30 40.65
N ALA A 36 32.62 -11.10 41.13
CA ALA A 36 33.09 -9.78 40.68
C ALA A 36 34.57 -9.47 41.01
N ALA A 37 35.14 -8.52 40.26
CA ALA A 37 35.78 -7.28 40.75
C ALA A 37 37.06 -6.86 39.98
N SER A 38 36.99 -5.63 39.47
CA SER A 38 38.02 -4.57 39.52
C SER A 38 39.34 -4.64 38.73
N SER A 39 39.57 -3.49 38.09
CA SER A 39 40.83 -2.73 37.95
C SER A 39 41.66 -2.91 36.65
N SER A 40 41.71 -1.79 35.90
CA SER A 40 42.88 -1.07 35.33
C SER A 40 44.09 -1.90 34.86
N SER A 41 44.82 -1.61 33.79
CA SER A 41 44.99 -0.45 32.93
C SER A 41 46.06 -0.88 31.91
N THR A 42 45.93 -0.53 30.63
CA THR A 42 47.11 -0.12 29.86
C THR A 42 46.72 0.80 28.72
N ALA A 43 47.29 1.99 28.77
CA ALA A 43 47.17 3.05 27.79
C ALA A 43 47.97 2.73 26.52
N SER A 44 47.52 3.28 25.39
CA SER A 44 48.45 3.96 24.49
C SER A 44 47.79 5.15 23.81
N SER A 45 48.37 6.27 24.15
CA SER A 45 48.17 7.65 23.73
C SER A 45 48.29 7.86 22.23
N TYR A 46 47.51 8.80 21.68
CA TYR A 46 48.07 9.94 20.95
C TYR A 46 47.18 11.16 21.19
N CYS A 47 47.76 12.16 21.84
CA CYS A 47 47.21 13.47 22.13
C CYS A 47 48.00 14.46 21.28
N TRP A 48 47.34 15.39 20.59
CA TRP A 48 47.92 16.71 20.31
C TRP A 48 46.86 17.77 20.64
N SER A 49 47.27 18.66 21.55
CA SER A 49 46.49 19.72 22.16
C SER A 49 46.82 21.06 21.52
N THR A 50 45.85 21.98 21.49
CA THR A 50 46.06 23.38 21.91
C THR A 50 44.75 23.98 22.44
N ARG A 51 44.77 24.37 23.72
CA ARG A 51 43.83 25.25 24.46
C ARG A 51 44.24 26.72 24.20
N ARG A 52 43.50 27.83 24.40
CA ARG A 52 42.38 28.33 25.25
C ARG A 52 42.17 29.83 24.82
N PRO A 53 41.34 30.71 25.46
CA PRO A 53 40.21 30.53 26.38
C PRO A 53 38.94 31.38 26.03
N LEU A 54 37.88 31.18 26.82
CA LEU A 54 36.63 31.96 26.90
C LEU A 54 36.81 33.33 27.56
N THR A 55 35.93 34.28 27.20
CA THR A 55 35.55 35.43 28.05
C THR A 55 34.02 35.58 28.09
N THR A 56 33.49 35.74 29.31
CA THR A 56 32.09 35.93 29.67
C THR A 56 31.83 37.42 29.92
N ILE A 57 30.71 38.00 29.44
CA ILE A 57 30.18 39.28 29.93
C ILE A 57 28.64 39.20 30.06
N THR A 58 28.15 39.57 31.25
CA THR A 58 26.75 39.68 31.71
C THR A 58 26.10 41.04 31.38
N PRO A 59 24.75 41.18 31.52
CA PRO A 59 23.97 42.29 30.99
C PRO A 59 23.77 43.47 31.97
N SER A 60 23.47 44.65 31.45
CA SER A 60 23.06 45.84 32.22
C SER A 60 21.75 46.45 31.69
N SER A 61 21.10 47.21 32.56
CA SER A 61 19.67 47.38 32.75
C SER A 61 19.11 48.76 32.38
N ARG A 62 17.78 48.80 32.16
CA ARG A 62 16.80 49.90 32.39
C ARG A 62 17.00 51.27 31.70
N HIS A 63 15.97 51.72 30.96
CA HIS A 63 14.92 52.65 31.45
C HIS A 63 14.06 53.19 30.29
N SER A 64 12.74 53.15 30.46
CA SER A 64 11.76 54.01 29.75
C SER A 64 11.69 55.39 30.42
N PRO A 65 11.25 56.44 29.68
CA PRO A 65 9.98 57.04 30.06
C PRO A 65 9.10 57.53 28.88
N SER A 66 7.83 57.76 29.20
CA SER A 66 6.75 58.27 28.34
C SER A 66 6.84 59.78 28.06
N SER A 67 6.28 60.27 26.94
CA SER A 67 5.11 61.18 26.92
C SER A 67 4.88 61.88 25.56
N ALA A 68 3.60 61.88 25.16
CA ALA A 68 2.78 62.92 24.50
C ALA A 68 3.28 63.78 23.31
N SER A 69 2.54 63.63 22.19
CA SER A 69 1.86 64.68 21.39
C SER A 69 2.65 65.84 20.75
N THR A 70 2.67 65.88 19.41
CA THR A 70 2.09 67.01 18.63
C THR A 70 1.89 66.65 17.16
N HIS A 71 0.77 67.14 16.60
CA HIS A 71 0.39 67.06 15.19
C HIS A 71 1.36 67.83 14.28
N ASN A 72 1.63 67.30 13.07
CA ASN A 72 1.60 68.15 11.89
C ASN A 72 1.18 67.36 10.64
N ASN A 73 0.20 67.93 9.93
CA ASN A 73 -0.41 67.41 8.72
C ASN A 73 0.49 67.68 7.50
N HIS A 74 0.83 66.66 6.72
CA HIS A 74 0.92 66.84 5.27
C HIS A 74 0.32 65.64 4.54
N ARG A 75 -0.51 66.02 3.56
CA ARG A 75 -1.50 65.28 2.82
C ARG A 75 -0.82 64.52 1.68
N PHE A 76 -0.95 63.19 1.64
CA PHE A 76 -0.84 62.40 0.41
C PHE A 76 -2.03 61.42 0.36
N THR A 77 -2.60 61.31 -0.84
CA THR A 77 -3.86 60.66 -1.19
C THR A 77 -3.85 59.13 -0.99
N PRO A 78 -5.01 58.49 -0.73
CA PRO A 78 -5.09 57.08 -0.35
C PRO A 78 -5.18 56.16 -1.57
N ALA A 79 -4.25 55.21 -1.67
CA ALA A 79 -4.35 54.08 -2.61
C ALA A 79 -4.91 52.85 -1.87
N ALA A 80 -6.08 52.41 -2.32
CA ALA A 80 -6.69 51.08 -2.27
C ALA A 80 -6.49 50.22 -0.99
N HIS A 81 -7.59 50.04 -0.27
CA HIS A 81 -7.81 49.02 0.75
C HIS A 81 -7.31 47.63 0.31
N HIS A 82 -6.31 47.12 1.04
CA HIS A 82 -6.00 45.70 1.09
C HIS A 82 -7.16 44.96 1.77
N GLN A 83 -8.10 44.47 0.96
CA GLN A 83 -9.13 43.56 1.40
C GLN A 83 -8.45 42.22 1.73
N GLN A 84 -8.37 41.87 3.02
CA GLN A 84 -8.07 40.53 3.48
C GLN A 84 -9.10 39.58 2.86
N ARG A 85 -8.71 38.88 1.79
CA ARG A 85 -9.43 37.71 1.32
C ARG A 85 -9.25 36.62 2.36
N SER A 86 -10.25 36.48 3.22
CA SER A 86 -10.56 35.23 3.92
C SER A 86 -10.47 34.10 2.88
N LEU A 87 -9.48 33.22 3.04
CA LEU A 87 -9.35 31.99 2.27
C LEU A 87 -10.55 31.12 2.63
N THR A 88 -11.56 31.18 1.77
CA THR A 88 -12.76 30.36 1.78
C THR A 88 -12.39 28.89 1.93
N MET A 89 -13.08 28.25 2.88
CA MET A 89 -13.14 26.80 3.05
C MET A 89 -13.19 26.10 1.70
N SER A 90 -12.27 25.18 1.48
CA SER A 90 -12.22 24.32 0.29
C SER A 90 -13.57 23.67 0.07
N GLN A 91 -14.18 23.92 -1.10
CA GLN A 91 -15.39 23.25 -1.55
C GLN A 91 -15.27 21.72 -1.34
N PRO A 92 -16.30 21.05 -0.80
CA PRO A 92 -16.26 19.60 -0.61
C PRO A 92 -16.13 18.95 -1.98
N VAL A 93 -14.99 18.29 -2.23
CA VAL A 93 -14.83 17.41 -3.38
C VAL A 93 -15.94 16.37 -3.28
N SER A 94 -16.82 16.28 -4.29
CA SER A 94 -17.82 15.22 -4.34
C SER A 94 -17.09 13.87 -4.40
N ARG A 95 -16.99 13.21 -3.24
CA ARG A 95 -16.35 11.91 -3.07
C ARG A 95 -17.23 10.77 -3.59
N ASN A 96 -18.53 11.03 -3.75
CA ASN A 96 -19.51 10.04 -4.17
C ASN A 96 -20.00 10.33 -5.60
N PRO A 97 -19.81 9.41 -6.56
CA PRO A 97 -20.37 9.58 -7.90
C PRO A 97 -21.90 9.47 -7.94
N HIS A 98 -22.53 8.99 -6.85
CA HIS A 98 -23.97 8.78 -6.76
C HIS A 98 -24.61 9.76 -5.75
N PRO A 99 -25.58 10.59 -6.16
CA PRO A 99 -26.25 11.52 -5.25
C PRO A 99 -27.14 10.82 -4.22
N ASP A 100 -27.71 9.64 -4.55
CA ASP A 100 -28.42 8.75 -3.63
C ASP A 100 -27.79 7.37 -3.64
N PHE A 101 -26.80 7.15 -2.76
CA PHE A 101 -26.12 5.86 -2.67
C PHE A 101 -27.03 4.75 -2.14
N LYS A 102 -28.02 5.08 -1.29
CA LYS A 102 -28.88 4.06 -0.69
C LYS A 102 -29.85 3.47 -1.71
N ALA A 103 -30.36 4.28 -2.64
CA ALA A 103 -31.11 3.76 -3.78
C ALA A 103 -30.24 2.85 -4.67
N VAL A 104 -28.99 3.24 -4.94
CA VAL A 104 -28.05 2.44 -5.75
C VAL A 104 -27.71 1.12 -5.07
N GLU A 105 -27.50 1.14 -3.75
CA GLU A 105 -27.24 -0.06 -2.95
C GLU A 105 -28.44 -1.00 -2.92
N ALA A 106 -29.66 -0.47 -2.71
CA ALA A 106 -30.90 -1.25 -2.69
C ALA A 106 -31.23 -1.92 -4.04
N ALA A 107 -30.72 -1.38 -5.15
CA ALA A 107 -30.91 -1.97 -6.48
C ALA A 107 -29.93 -3.12 -6.80
N ARG A 108 -28.93 -3.37 -5.94
CA ARG A 108 -27.96 -4.47 -6.13
C ARG A 108 -28.53 -5.78 -5.57
N PRO A 109 -28.00 -6.94 -6.01
CA PRO A 109 -28.30 -8.21 -5.37
C PRO A 109 -28.02 -8.13 -3.85
N PRO A 110 -28.82 -8.82 -3.02
CA PRO A 110 -28.56 -8.90 -1.60
C PRO A 110 -27.19 -9.55 -1.32
N TRP A 111 -26.67 -9.33 -0.12
CA TRP A 111 -25.45 -9.99 0.33
C TRP A 111 -25.59 -11.52 0.25
N ASP A 112 -24.64 -12.17 -0.41
CA ASP A 112 -24.53 -13.62 -0.47
C ASP A 112 -23.60 -14.12 0.65
N ASP A 113 -24.23 -14.62 1.71
CA ASP A 113 -23.57 -15.22 2.87
C ASP A 113 -23.20 -16.69 2.66
N THR A 114 -23.48 -17.26 1.48
CA THR A 114 -23.13 -18.63 1.09
C THR A 114 -21.86 -18.68 0.23
N GLU A 115 -21.46 -17.56 -0.38
CA GLU A 115 -20.22 -17.47 -1.14
C GLU A 115 -19.01 -17.78 -0.23
N ARG A 116 -18.17 -18.73 -0.64
CA ARG A 116 -16.96 -19.13 0.08
C ARG A 116 -15.76 -19.01 -0.85
N PHE A 117 -14.60 -18.75 -0.25
CA PHE A 117 -13.33 -18.81 -0.97
C PHE A 117 -13.17 -20.19 -1.63
N HIS A 118 -12.89 -20.21 -2.92
CA HIS A 118 -12.66 -21.44 -3.67
C HIS A 118 -11.65 -21.24 -4.79
N TYR A 119 -11.00 -22.34 -5.17
CA TYR A 119 -10.10 -22.35 -6.31
C TYR A 119 -10.84 -22.71 -7.59
N THR A 120 -10.42 -22.10 -8.69
CA THR A 120 -10.86 -22.44 -10.04
C THR A 120 -9.68 -22.88 -10.89
N ARG A 121 -9.96 -23.56 -12.01
CA ARG A 121 -8.92 -23.82 -13.01
C ARG A 121 -8.51 -22.52 -13.68
N THR A 122 -7.26 -22.45 -14.13
CA THR A 122 -6.85 -21.37 -15.02
C THR A 122 -7.66 -21.41 -16.32
N VAL A 123 -7.68 -20.29 -17.03
CA VAL A 123 -8.41 -20.14 -18.30
C VAL A 123 -7.89 -21.10 -19.38
N ALA A 124 -6.60 -21.39 -19.35
CA ALA A 124 -5.94 -22.32 -20.26
C ALA A 124 -5.00 -23.24 -19.46
N PRO A 125 -5.51 -24.34 -18.88
CA PRO A 125 -4.70 -25.30 -18.13
C PRO A 125 -3.59 -25.94 -18.97
N GLU A 126 -3.80 -26.02 -20.29
CA GLU A 126 -2.88 -26.60 -21.26
C GLU A 126 -1.92 -25.57 -21.91
N TRP A 127 -1.85 -24.36 -21.35
CA TRP A 127 -0.98 -23.30 -21.87
C TRP A 127 0.50 -23.71 -21.86
N ARG A 128 1.22 -23.38 -22.93
CA ARG A 128 2.64 -23.69 -23.11
C ARG A 128 3.47 -22.43 -23.33
N PHE A 129 4.76 -22.51 -23.01
CA PHE A 129 5.68 -21.41 -23.24
C PHE A 129 5.63 -20.98 -24.71
N GLY A 130 5.36 -19.69 -24.95
CA GLY A 130 5.26 -19.11 -26.28
C GLY A 130 3.84 -18.97 -26.83
N ASP A 131 2.83 -19.56 -26.19
CA ASP A 131 1.42 -19.50 -26.64
C ASP A 131 0.83 -18.08 -26.58
N GLY A 132 1.45 -17.18 -25.81
CA GLY A 132 1.01 -15.80 -25.69
C GLY A 132 -0.21 -15.64 -24.78
N ALA A 133 -1.08 -14.68 -25.08
CA ALA A 133 -2.20 -14.33 -24.21
C ALA A 133 -3.35 -15.34 -24.29
N ASN A 134 -3.97 -15.62 -23.16
CA ASN A 134 -5.23 -16.37 -23.10
C ASN A 134 -6.37 -15.55 -23.74
N ARG A 135 -7.29 -16.23 -24.42
CA ARG A 135 -8.54 -15.62 -24.90
C ARG A 135 -9.63 -15.75 -23.86
N LEU A 136 -9.77 -14.73 -23.03
CA LEU A 136 -10.88 -14.61 -22.09
C LEU A 136 -12.14 -14.23 -22.88
N ARG A 137 -12.86 -15.24 -23.39
CA ARG A 137 -14.17 -15.11 -24.07
C ARG A 137 -14.15 -14.18 -25.30
N ASP A 138 -14.17 -14.76 -26.50
CA ASP A 138 -14.65 -14.09 -27.72
C ASP A 138 -16.20 -13.92 -27.65
N ASN A 139 -16.72 -13.37 -26.54
CA ASN A 139 -18.16 -13.39 -26.22
C ASN A 139 -19.03 -12.38 -26.97
N ASP A 140 -18.44 -11.56 -27.85
CA ASP A 140 -19.22 -10.90 -28.87
C ASP A 140 -19.69 -11.90 -29.95
N ASP A 141 -18.97 -13.00 -30.16
CA ASP A 141 -19.25 -13.97 -31.23
C ASP A 141 -20.12 -15.14 -30.73
N ALA A 142 -20.00 -15.54 -29.46
CA ALA A 142 -20.86 -16.58 -28.87
C ALA A 142 -22.31 -16.11 -28.63
N ALA A 143 -22.52 -14.83 -28.27
CA ALA A 143 -23.86 -14.26 -28.13
C ALA A 143 -24.55 -14.07 -29.50
N ALA A 144 -23.79 -13.70 -30.53
CA ALA A 144 -24.27 -13.60 -31.91
C ALA A 144 -24.64 -14.99 -32.49
N ALA A 145 -23.85 -16.03 -32.20
CA ALA A 145 -24.16 -17.40 -32.62
C ALA A 145 -25.39 -17.99 -31.93
N ALA A 146 -25.61 -17.71 -30.64
CA ALA A 146 -26.80 -18.16 -29.92
C ALA A 146 -28.08 -17.42 -30.36
N ALA A 147 -27.98 -16.14 -30.71
CA ALA A 147 -29.09 -15.37 -31.29
C ALA A 147 -29.44 -15.84 -32.72
N ALA A 148 -28.44 -16.21 -33.52
CA ALA A 148 -28.64 -16.78 -34.86
C ALA A 148 -29.28 -18.18 -34.82
N ALA A 149 -28.93 -19.02 -33.84
CA ALA A 149 -29.52 -20.35 -33.68
C ALA A 149 -30.99 -20.33 -33.19
N THR A 150 -31.41 -19.24 -32.54
CA THR A 150 -32.79 -19.09 -32.02
C THR A 150 -33.74 -18.44 -33.04
N THR A 151 -33.22 -17.84 -34.11
CA THR A 151 -34.03 -17.14 -35.12
C THR A 151 -34.43 -18.05 -36.31
N THR A 152 -33.89 -19.26 -36.42
CA THR A 152 -34.18 -20.20 -37.54
C THR A 152 -35.39 -21.10 -37.27
N ALA A 153 -36.47 -20.53 -36.73
CA ALA A 153 -37.77 -21.17 -36.72
C ALA A 153 -38.85 -20.09 -36.62
N THR A 154 -39.27 -19.51 -37.75
CA THR A 154 -40.66 -19.13 -38.16
C THR A 154 -40.62 -18.11 -39.31
N SER A 155 -41.54 -18.26 -40.29
CA SER A 155 -41.87 -17.40 -41.47
C SER A 155 -40.92 -17.55 -42.68
N THR A 156 -41.25 -18.20 -43.80
CA THR A 156 -42.35 -18.09 -44.80
C THR A 156 -42.39 -16.76 -45.58
N THR A 157 -41.80 -16.80 -46.79
CA THR A 157 -42.05 -16.01 -48.02
C THR A 157 -42.30 -14.49 -47.93
N ASP A 158 -41.35 -13.69 -48.44
CA ASP A 158 -41.64 -12.66 -49.47
C ASP A 158 -40.35 -12.18 -50.18
N LYS A 159 -40.48 -11.78 -51.44
CA LYS A 159 -39.43 -11.34 -52.38
C LYS A 159 -38.93 -9.93 -52.07
N GLY A 160 -37.61 -9.75 -52.19
CA GLY A 160 -37.03 -8.56 -52.81
C GLY A 160 -36.54 -7.45 -51.89
N ARG A 161 -35.24 -7.45 -51.59
CA ARG A 161 -34.31 -6.32 -51.78
C ARG A 161 -32.92 -6.76 -51.32
N GLY A 162 -31.94 -6.67 -52.22
CA GLY A 162 -30.54 -6.85 -51.85
C GLY A 162 -30.17 -5.83 -50.79
N ASN A 163 -29.65 -6.32 -49.67
CA ASN A 163 -28.95 -5.50 -48.70
C ASN A 163 -27.60 -6.17 -48.50
N ASP A 164 -26.57 -5.53 -49.05
CA ASP A 164 -25.17 -5.90 -48.87
C ASP A 164 -24.83 -5.74 -47.38
N ASP A 165 -24.97 -6.82 -46.61
CA ASP A 165 -24.52 -6.89 -45.22
C ASP A 165 -22.99 -6.98 -45.22
N LYS A 166 -22.35 -5.83 -45.46
CA LYS A 166 -20.93 -5.66 -45.21
C LYS A 166 -20.73 -5.66 -43.69
N THR A 167 -20.43 -6.83 -43.16
CA THR A 167 -19.88 -7.02 -41.81
C THR A 167 -18.69 -6.08 -41.66
N GLN A 168 -18.88 -4.95 -40.95
CA GLN A 168 -17.79 -4.02 -40.71
C GLN A 168 -16.77 -4.70 -39.80
N PRO A 169 -15.47 -4.73 -40.15
CA PRO A 169 -14.46 -5.33 -39.30
C PRO A 169 -14.42 -4.57 -37.96
N LYS A 170 -14.52 -5.31 -36.83
CA LYS A 170 -14.42 -4.75 -35.48
C LYS A 170 -13.12 -3.92 -35.40
N GLN A 171 -13.28 -2.61 -35.23
CA GLN A 171 -12.16 -1.68 -35.20
C GLN A 171 -11.25 -2.03 -34.00
N GLN A 172 -10.00 -2.37 -34.28
CA GLN A 172 -9.02 -2.70 -33.25
C GLN A 172 -8.79 -1.46 -32.37
N LYS A 173 -9.13 -1.56 -31.08
CA LYS A 173 -8.97 -0.46 -30.13
C LYS A 173 -7.48 -0.15 -29.95
N GLN A 174 -7.11 1.12 -30.00
CA GLN A 174 -5.73 1.58 -29.83
C GLN A 174 -5.50 2.12 -28.42
N HIS A 175 -4.27 2.02 -27.93
CA HIS A 175 -3.87 2.68 -26.69
C HIS A 175 -3.85 4.20 -26.85
N VAL A 176 -4.21 4.91 -25.79
CA VAL A 176 -4.12 6.38 -25.71
C VAL A 176 -3.00 6.76 -24.76
N ALA A 177 -2.06 7.56 -25.22
CA ALA A 177 -1.01 8.12 -24.37
C ALA A 177 -1.59 9.24 -23.51
N ILE A 178 -1.42 9.14 -22.18
CA ILE A 178 -1.87 10.16 -21.22
C ILE A 178 -0.64 10.70 -20.49
N ASP A 179 -0.29 11.96 -20.73
CA ASP A 179 0.73 12.66 -19.94
C ASP A 179 0.11 13.15 -18.62
N PRO A 180 0.61 12.71 -17.44
CA PRO A 180 0.10 13.15 -16.15
C PRO A 180 0.30 14.65 -15.89
N TYR A 181 1.16 15.32 -16.65
CA TYR A 181 1.48 16.75 -16.54
C TYR A 181 1.01 17.57 -17.75
N ALA A 182 0.17 16.99 -18.61
CA ALA A 182 -0.38 17.69 -19.77
C ALA A 182 -1.05 19.02 -19.35
N PRO A 183 -0.89 20.12 -20.12
CA PRO A 183 -1.57 21.38 -19.85
C PRO A 183 -3.09 21.18 -19.67
N GLY A 184 -3.65 21.76 -18.60
CA GLY A 184 -5.08 21.65 -18.28
C GLY A 184 -5.50 20.37 -17.53
N ARG A 185 -4.58 19.43 -17.28
CA ARG A 185 -4.87 18.22 -16.50
C ARG A 185 -4.69 18.47 -15.01
N ALA A 186 -5.79 18.47 -14.25
CA ALA A 186 -5.73 18.58 -12.80
C ALA A 186 -5.12 17.31 -12.15
N PRO A 187 -4.30 17.43 -11.08
CA PRO A 187 -3.78 16.27 -10.35
C PRO A 187 -4.85 15.28 -9.84
N GLY A 188 -6.05 15.78 -9.53
CA GLY A 188 -7.19 14.94 -9.15
C GLY A 188 -7.62 13.94 -10.24
N ASN A 189 -7.36 14.23 -11.52
CA ASN A 189 -7.62 13.29 -12.61
C ASN A 189 -6.59 12.16 -12.65
N ASN A 190 -5.34 12.43 -12.25
CA ASN A 190 -4.33 11.40 -12.06
C ASN A 190 -4.73 10.48 -10.91
N TYR A 191 -5.18 11.05 -9.78
CA TYR A 191 -5.71 10.27 -8.66
C TYR A 191 -6.79 9.30 -9.12
N LYS A 192 -7.85 9.79 -9.78
CA LYS A 192 -8.97 8.96 -10.26
C LYS A 192 -8.49 7.82 -11.16
N LEU A 193 -7.63 8.13 -12.14
CA LEU A 193 -7.11 7.15 -13.09
C LEU A 193 -6.25 6.07 -12.41
N LEU A 194 -5.35 6.48 -11.52
CA LEU A 194 -4.42 5.56 -10.85
C LEU A 194 -5.17 4.62 -9.89
N ILE A 195 -6.11 5.13 -9.09
CA ILE A 195 -6.86 4.27 -8.15
C ILE A 195 -7.86 3.35 -8.85
N SER A 196 -8.30 3.67 -10.07
CA SER A 196 -9.15 2.76 -10.84
C SER A 196 -8.34 1.71 -11.60
N ALA A 197 -7.10 2.02 -11.98
CA ALA A 197 -6.24 1.11 -12.74
C ALA A 197 -5.44 0.16 -11.85
N ILE A 198 -4.97 0.62 -10.69
CA ILE A 198 -4.18 -0.17 -9.75
C ILE A 198 -5.15 -0.77 -8.72
N THR A 199 -5.70 -1.93 -9.05
CA THR A 199 -6.67 -2.67 -8.23
C THR A 199 -6.49 -4.19 -8.44
N PRO A 200 -6.82 -5.03 -7.45
CA PRO A 200 -7.21 -4.68 -6.07
C PRO A 200 -6.03 -4.14 -5.25
N ARG A 201 -6.28 -3.20 -4.34
CA ARG A 201 -5.25 -2.70 -3.40
C ARG A 201 -5.49 -3.26 -2.00
N PRO A 202 -4.47 -3.81 -1.32
CA PRO A 202 -4.59 -4.14 0.09
C PRO A 202 -4.72 -2.86 0.92
N ILE A 203 -5.22 -2.99 2.14
CA ILE A 203 -5.48 -1.86 3.04
C ILE A 203 -4.70 -2.09 4.34
N ALA A 204 -3.80 -1.17 4.69
CA ALA A 204 -3.25 -1.10 6.03
C ALA A 204 -4.26 -0.39 6.93
N PHE A 205 -4.86 -1.11 7.86
CA PHE A 205 -5.70 -0.52 8.89
C PHE A 205 -4.83 -0.18 10.09
N LEU A 206 -4.37 1.07 10.10
CA LEU A 206 -3.31 1.54 10.99
C LEU A 206 -3.88 2.00 12.32
N SER A 207 -3.45 1.32 13.38
CA SER A 207 -3.58 1.80 14.76
C SER A 207 -2.32 2.56 15.16
N THR A 208 -2.50 3.75 15.73
CA THR A 208 -1.42 4.63 16.19
C THR A 208 -1.82 5.31 17.49
N VAL A 209 -0.85 5.84 18.23
CA VAL A 209 -1.08 6.60 19.47
C VAL A 209 -0.28 7.89 19.47
N GLY A 210 -0.72 8.87 20.27
CA GLY A 210 -0.03 10.13 20.47
C GLY A 210 1.34 9.97 21.14
N ALA A 211 2.07 11.07 21.24
CA ALA A 211 3.46 11.09 21.74
C ALA A 211 3.61 10.56 23.18
N ASP A 212 2.58 10.69 24.01
CA ASP A 212 2.55 10.17 25.38
C ASP A 212 2.33 8.65 25.45
N GLY A 213 2.01 8.00 24.32
CA GLY A 213 1.78 6.56 24.22
C GLY A 213 0.41 6.08 24.70
N HIS A 214 -0.43 6.97 25.26
CA HIS A 214 -1.68 6.59 25.93
C HIS A 214 -2.90 7.40 25.48
N SER A 215 -2.72 8.65 25.07
CA SER A 215 -3.76 9.49 24.46
C SER A 215 -3.57 9.58 22.95
N GLY A 216 -4.53 10.21 22.26
CA GLY A 216 -4.46 10.37 20.81
C GLY A 216 -4.47 9.04 20.04
N ALA A 217 -5.12 8.01 20.60
CA ALA A 217 -5.33 6.74 19.91
C ALA A 217 -6.17 7.01 18.65
N ASN A 218 -5.64 6.58 17.50
CA ASN A 218 -6.23 6.80 16.19
C ASN A 218 -6.25 5.47 15.44
N LEU A 219 -7.31 5.25 14.67
CA LEU A 219 -7.45 4.08 13.81
C LEU A 219 -7.92 4.52 12.42
N ALA A 220 -7.17 4.22 11.35
CA ALA A 220 -7.54 4.68 10.01
C ALA A 220 -7.06 3.75 8.88
N PRO A 221 -7.83 3.62 7.78
CA PRO A 221 -7.47 2.77 6.65
C PRO A 221 -6.62 3.50 5.58
N PHE A 222 -5.57 2.83 5.10
CA PHE A 222 -4.66 3.33 4.07
C PHE A 222 -4.48 2.30 2.95
N SER A 223 -4.95 2.61 1.73
CA SER A 223 -4.82 1.70 0.57
C SER A 223 -3.57 1.94 -0.29
N TYR A 224 -2.71 2.88 0.10
CA TYR A 224 -1.37 3.04 -0.50
C TYR A 224 -0.38 2.18 0.30
N PHE A 225 -0.66 0.88 0.34
CA PHE A 225 -0.01 -0.10 1.21
C PHE A 225 0.49 -1.32 0.40
N ASN A 226 1.66 -1.85 0.76
CA ASN A 226 2.11 -3.17 0.32
C ASN A 226 3.24 -3.72 1.23
N MET A 227 3.57 -5.02 1.07
CA MET A 227 4.81 -5.63 1.58
C MET A 227 5.97 -5.40 0.60
N MET A 228 7.17 -5.15 1.11
CA MET A 228 8.39 -4.89 0.32
C MET A 228 9.46 -5.95 0.47
N SER A 229 9.64 -6.52 1.67
CA SER A 229 10.63 -7.55 1.96
C SER A 229 10.10 -8.51 3.02
N HIS A 230 10.60 -9.74 3.04
CA HIS A 230 10.33 -10.73 4.09
C HIS A 230 11.52 -10.92 5.05
N ASP A 231 12.73 -10.51 4.65
CA ASP A 231 13.92 -10.54 5.50
C ASP A 231 14.78 -9.27 5.26
N PRO A 232 14.69 -8.24 6.13
CA PRO A 232 13.73 -8.12 7.23
C PRO A 232 12.28 -7.94 6.72
N PRO A 233 11.24 -8.14 7.57
CA PRO A 233 9.85 -7.94 7.17
C PRO A 233 9.57 -6.44 7.00
N LEU A 234 9.50 -5.95 5.76
CA LEU A 234 9.32 -4.54 5.47
C LEU A 234 7.98 -4.27 4.79
N PHE A 235 7.32 -3.21 5.22
CA PHE A 235 6.04 -2.73 4.70
C PHE A 235 6.13 -1.26 4.32
N VAL A 236 5.34 -0.83 3.34
CA VAL A 236 5.28 0.58 2.93
C VAL A 236 3.87 1.11 3.05
N VAL A 237 3.73 2.32 3.60
CA VAL A 237 2.48 3.07 3.61
C VAL A 237 2.71 4.49 3.11
N GLY A 238 1.91 4.90 2.11
CA GLY A 238 1.86 6.27 1.61
C GLY A 238 0.78 7.09 2.32
N PHE A 239 1.19 8.23 2.88
CA PHE A 239 0.30 9.20 3.52
C PHE A 239 0.11 10.40 2.59
N ASP A 240 -1.04 10.45 1.90
CA ASP A 240 -1.42 11.62 1.10
C ASP A 240 -1.62 12.85 2.00
N ARG A 241 -1.06 13.98 1.57
CA ARG A 241 -1.00 15.23 2.33
C ARG A 241 -2.04 16.25 1.88
N GLY A 242 -2.93 15.87 0.96
CA GLY A 242 -3.97 16.73 0.43
C GLY A 242 -3.43 18.08 -0.06
N GLY A 243 -4.13 19.16 0.29
CA GLY A 243 -3.78 20.55 -0.04
C GLY A 243 -2.62 21.15 0.78
N GLY A 244 -1.69 20.34 1.27
CA GLY A 244 -0.50 20.81 1.99
C GLY A 244 -0.74 21.26 3.45
N GLY A 245 -1.89 20.88 4.03
CA GLY A 245 -2.24 21.17 5.42
C GLY A 245 -1.47 20.33 6.46
N ARG A 246 -1.91 20.43 7.73
CA ARG A 246 -1.42 19.62 8.85
C ARG A 246 -1.39 18.12 8.49
N PRO A 247 -0.40 17.34 8.96
CA PRO A 247 -0.41 15.90 8.74
C PRO A 247 -1.71 15.30 9.29
N LYS A 248 -2.20 14.23 8.66
CA LYS A 248 -3.22 13.38 9.28
C LYS A 248 -2.69 12.85 10.61
N ASP A 249 -3.60 12.61 11.54
CA ASP A 249 -3.30 12.21 12.91
C ASP A 249 -2.43 10.94 12.95
N SER A 250 -2.74 9.93 12.11
CA SER A 250 -1.91 8.72 12.00
C SER A 250 -0.46 9.03 11.59
N LEU A 251 -0.23 9.95 10.64
CA LEU A 251 1.12 10.34 10.23
C LEU A 251 1.82 11.13 11.35
N ALA A 252 1.12 12.06 11.99
CA ALA A 252 1.67 12.83 13.11
C ALA A 252 2.10 11.91 14.26
N ASN A 253 1.26 10.94 14.61
CA ASN A 253 1.52 9.92 15.60
C ASN A 253 2.75 9.07 15.23
N VAL A 254 2.77 8.51 14.01
CA VAL A 254 3.89 7.69 13.49
C VAL A 254 5.22 8.44 13.52
N LEU A 255 5.23 9.73 13.16
CA LEU A 255 6.46 10.53 13.20
C LEU A 255 6.96 10.78 14.63
N ALA A 256 6.05 10.93 15.59
CA ALA A 256 6.34 11.18 16.99
C ALA A 256 6.75 9.92 17.75
N THR A 257 6.04 8.80 17.55
CA THR A 257 6.23 7.55 18.32
C THR A 257 7.15 6.55 17.62
N ARG A 258 7.27 6.63 16.29
CA ARG A 258 7.94 5.63 15.44
C ARG A 258 7.32 4.23 15.54
N GLU A 259 6.06 4.15 15.93
CA GLU A 259 5.34 2.90 16.20
C GLU A 259 3.94 2.92 15.58
N ALA A 260 3.51 1.76 15.07
CA ALA A 260 2.14 1.53 14.61
C ALA A 260 1.80 0.02 14.73
N VAL A 261 0.52 -0.31 14.57
CA VAL A 261 0.08 -1.67 14.26
C VAL A 261 -0.67 -1.66 12.93
N ILE A 262 -0.26 -2.53 12.01
CA ILE A 262 -0.96 -2.79 10.74
C ILE A 262 -1.94 -3.93 10.98
N ASN A 263 -3.23 -3.71 10.76
CA ASN A 263 -4.27 -4.75 10.80
C ASN A 263 -4.82 -4.98 9.38
N ILE A 264 -5.14 -6.23 9.05
CA ILE A 264 -5.82 -6.56 7.79
C ILE A 264 -7.33 -6.55 8.01
N ILE A 265 -8.04 -5.81 7.15
CA ILE A 265 -9.50 -5.70 7.21
C ILE A 265 -10.13 -6.96 6.64
N GLY A 266 -11.01 -7.58 7.42
CA GLY A 266 -11.86 -8.69 6.99
C GLY A 266 -13.27 -8.22 6.61
N GLU A 267 -14.01 -9.07 5.91
CA GLU A 267 -15.42 -8.82 5.54
C GLU A 267 -16.30 -8.51 6.76
N ASP A 268 -16.06 -9.20 7.88
CA ASP A 268 -16.94 -9.18 9.07
C ASP A 268 -16.98 -7.81 9.79
N PHE A 269 -16.05 -6.89 9.48
CA PHE A 269 -15.99 -5.57 10.10
C PHE A 269 -15.72 -4.43 9.10
N LEU A 270 -16.06 -4.64 7.82
CA LEU A 270 -15.82 -3.67 6.76
C LEU A 270 -16.51 -2.32 7.02
N GLU A 271 -17.76 -2.30 7.46
CA GLU A 271 -18.51 -1.08 7.74
C GLU A 271 -17.85 -0.27 8.85
N ALA A 272 -17.44 -0.93 9.94
CA ALA A 272 -16.75 -0.32 11.07
C ALA A 272 -15.38 0.25 10.64
N ALA A 273 -14.60 -0.51 9.87
CA ALA A 273 -13.33 -0.03 9.33
C ALA A 273 -13.50 1.13 8.32
N ASN A 274 -14.58 1.13 7.54
CA ASN A 274 -14.92 2.24 6.65
C ASN A 274 -15.34 3.49 7.45
N ALA A 275 -16.03 3.34 8.59
CA ALA A 275 -16.39 4.45 9.47
C ALA A 275 -15.15 5.20 9.99
N CYS A 276 -14.02 4.52 10.18
CA CYS A 276 -12.72 5.14 10.49
C CYS A 276 -12.14 6.02 9.37
N SER A 277 -12.79 6.12 8.20
CA SER A 277 -12.41 7.08 7.15
C SER A 277 -13.08 8.45 7.31
N ILE A 278 -13.86 8.64 8.37
CA ILE A 278 -14.53 9.91 8.69
C ILE A 278 -13.50 11.03 8.90
N ASP A 279 -13.87 12.26 8.57
CA ASP A 279 -13.05 13.45 8.82
C ASP A 279 -13.24 13.92 10.27
N ALA A 280 -12.84 13.07 11.23
CA ALA A 280 -12.97 13.35 12.65
C ALA A 280 -12.06 14.51 13.07
N PRO A 281 -12.51 15.39 13.99
CA PRO A 281 -11.65 16.41 14.57
C PRO A 281 -10.56 15.76 15.44
N TYR A 282 -9.41 16.44 15.56
CA TYR A 282 -8.32 15.98 16.42
C TYR A 282 -8.81 15.71 17.85
N GLY A 283 -8.45 14.55 18.39
CA GLY A 283 -8.82 14.11 19.73
C GLY A 283 -10.11 13.27 19.80
N ALA A 284 -10.91 13.21 18.73
CA ALA A 284 -11.98 12.23 18.60
C ALA A 284 -11.40 10.92 18.05
N SER A 285 -11.46 9.84 18.83
CA SER A 285 -10.87 8.56 18.43
C SER A 285 -11.77 7.78 17.50
N GLU A 286 -11.24 7.28 16.37
CA GLU A 286 -12.02 6.41 15.48
C GLU A 286 -12.31 5.03 16.08
N TRP A 287 -11.63 4.66 17.17
CA TRP A 287 -12.00 3.49 17.97
C TRP A 287 -13.44 3.62 18.49
N ASP A 288 -13.81 4.79 19.02
CA ASP A 288 -15.16 5.05 19.52
C ASP A 288 -16.19 5.12 18.38
N VAL A 289 -15.81 5.71 17.24
CA VAL A 289 -16.67 5.84 16.06
C VAL A 289 -17.00 4.48 15.44
N SER A 290 -16.01 3.58 15.38
CA SER A 290 -16.15 2.27 14.76
C SER A 290 -16.74 1.22 15.68
N GLY A 291 -16.60 1.38 17.01
CA GLY A 291 -16.97 0.37 17.99
C GLY A 291 -16.07 -0.87 17.98
N LEU A 292 -14.92 -0.81 17.28
CA LEU A 292 -13.95 -1.90 17.24
C LEU A 292 -13.18 -2.00 18.57
N THR A 293 -12.73 -3.21 18.90
CA THR A 293 -12.16 -3.49 20.21
C THR A 293 -10.63 -3.37 20.20
N PRO A 294 -10.03 -2.43 20.95
CA PRO A 294 -8.57 -2.32 21.05
C PRO A 294 -7.98 -3.39 21.98
N LEU A 295 -7.13 -4.27 21.45
CA LEU A 295 -6.33 -5.20 22.25
C LEU A 295 -4.96 -4.61 22.55
N ARG A 296 -4.69 -4.41 23.85
CA ARG A 296 -3.47 -3.78 24.38
C ARG A 296 -2.46 -4.84 24.87
N ASP A 297 -2.32 -5.91 24.10
CA ASP A 297 -1.42 -7.04 24.34
C ASP A 297 -0.19 -7.05 23.42
N CYS A 298 -0.02 -6.00 22.62
CA CYS A 298 1.17 -5.76 21.80
C CYS A 298 2.44 -5.76 22.67
N GLN A 299 3.52 -6.36 22.16
CA GLN A 299 4.74 -6.67 22.92
C GLN A 299 5.92 -5.74 22.61
N THR A 300 5.97 -5.18 21.41
CA THR A 300 7.10 -4.41 20.89
C THR A 300 6.74 -2.96 20.57
N VAL A 301 5.44 -2.62 20.57
CA VAL A 301 4.89 -1.29 20.31
C VAL A 301 3.74 -0.92 21.27
N ARG A 302 3.45 0.37 21.41
CA ARG A 302 2.36 0.89 22.26
C ARG A 302 0.95 0.88 21.65
N PRO A 303 0.74 1.11 20.33
CA PRO A 303 -0.58 1.05 19.74
C PRO A 303 -1.24 -0.31 19.90
N ALA A 304 -2.57 -0.32 20.05
CA ALA A 304 -3.35 -1.55 20.17
C ALA A 304 -3.54 -2.23 18.79
N ARG A 305 -3.66 -3.56 18.77
CA ARG A 305 -4.20 -4.28 17.60
C ARG A 305 -5.73 -4.35 17.67
N VAL A 306 -6.37 -4.60 16.54
CA VAL A 306 -7.84 -4.73 16.44
C VAL A 306 -8.24 -6.15 16.79
N ALA A 307 -9.16 -6.36 17.74
CA ALA A 307 -9.56 -7.70 18.17
C ALA A 307 -10.22 -8.52 17.05
N GLU A 308 -10.97 -7.84 16.20
CA GLU A 308 -11.72 -8.41 15.09
C GLU A 308 -10.81 -8.81 13.91
N ALA A 309 -9.57 -8.32 13.88
CA ALA A 309 -8.62 -8.63 12.81
C ALA A 309 -8.00 -10.03 13.00
N VAL A 310 -8.04 -10.84 11.93
CA VAL A 310 -7.42 -12.17 11.90
C VAL A 310 -5.89 -12.08 11.83
N PHE A 311 -5.35 -11.02 11.21
CA PHE A 311 -3.92 -10.81 11.02
C PHE A 311 -3.52 -9.38 11.37
N SER A 312 -2.53 -9.23 12.25
CA SER A 312 -1.97 -7.94 12.65
C SER A 312 -0.45 -8.00 12.77
N VAL A 313 0.22 -6.88 12.51
CA VAL A 313 1.68 -6.75 12.62
C VAL A 313 2.03 -5.52 13.43
N GLU A 314 2.79 -5.71 14.50
CA GLU A 314 3.43 -4.62 15.25
C GLU A 314 4.63 -4.12 14.45
N VAL A 315 4.68 -2.82 14.18
CA VAL A 315 5.70 -2.24 13.31
C VAL A 315 6.38 -1.01 13.90
N LYS A 316 7.66 -0.86 13.57
CA LYS A 316 8.44 0.36 13.87
C LYS A 316 8.87 1.05 12.59
N VAL A 317 8.99 2.37 12.64
CA VAL A 317 9.44 3.16 11.48
C VAL A 317 10.90 2.88 11.21
N ASP A 318 11.18 2.38 10.00
CA ASP A 318 12.53 2.22 9.46
C ASP A 318 12.96 3.47 8.68
N HIS A 319 12.13 3.91 7.72
CA HIS A 319 12.45 5.03 6.83
C HIS A 319 11.26 5.95 6.60
N VAL A 320 11.53 7.25 6.45
CA VAL A 320 10.52 8.26 6.09
C VAL A 320 11.06 9.12 4.96
N ARG A 321 10.24 9.30 3.92
CA ARG A 321 10.57 10.18 2.79
C ARG A 321 9.38 11.04 2.39
N ASP A 322 9.59 12.35 2.40
CA ASP A 322 8.62 13.30 1.87
C ASP A 322 8.80 13.51 0.36
N TYR A 323 7.68 13.69 -0.33
CA TYR A 323 7.60 14.07 -1.73
C TYR A 323 6.81 15.36 -1.87
N ASP A 324 7.40 16.34 -2.56
CA ASP A 324 6.75 17.61 -2.84
C ASP A 324 5.78 17.48 -4.03
N ARG A 325 4.71 18.27 -4.00
CA ARG A 325 3.81 18.45 -5.15
C ARG A 325 4.61 19.09 -6.27
N LYS A 326 4.36 18.65 -7.51
CA LYS A 326 5.01 19.25 -8.68
C LYS A 326 4.58 20.71 -8.94
N GLY A 327 3.37 21.09 -8.51
CA GLY A 327 2.89 22.49 -8.47
C GLY A 327 2.91 23.23 -9.82
N ALA A 328 2.39 24.45 -9.85
CA ALA A 328 2.73 25.40 -10.91
C ALA A 328 4.07 26.10 -10.57
N ALA A 329 4.81 26.54 -11.58
CA ALA A 329 6.06 27.26 -11.37
C ALA A 329 5.80 28.55 -10.54
N GLY A 330 6.53 28.71 -9.43
CA GLY A 330 6.42 29.87 -8.53
C GLY A 330 5.51 29.68 -7.32
N GLU A 331 4.83 28.54 -7.17
CA GLU A 331 4.09 28.20 -5.96
C GLU A 331 5.02 27.76 -4.83
N VAL A 332 4.62 28.03 -3.58
CA VAL A 332 5.33 27.54 -2.40
C VAL A 332 5.32 26.00 -2.42
N PRO A 333 6.46 25.32 -2.28
CA PRO A 333 6.51 23.86 -2.24
C PRO A 333 5.60 23.32 -1.14
N GLN A 334 4.59 22.55 -1.54
CA GLN A 334 3.69 21.85 -0.63
C GLN A 334 4.04 20.37 -0.63
N LYS A 335 3.96 19.71 0.53
CA LYS A 335 4.10 18.26 0.61
C LYS A 335 2.92 17.60 -0.09
N GLY A 336 3.20 16.68 -1.01
CA GLY A 336 2.20 15.88 -1.71
C GLY A 336 1.93 14.56 -1.01
N CYS A 337 2.99 13.83 -0.67
CA CYS A 337 2.90 12.53 0.00
C CYS A 337 4.09 12.33 0.94
N THR A 338 3.85 11.66 2.06
CA THR A 338 4.92 11.12 2.90
C THR A 338 4.90 9.60 2.78
N LEU A 339 6.01 9.02 2.33
CA LEU A 339 6.24 7.59 2.28
C LEU A 339 6.88 7.14 3.58
N VAL A 340 6.28 6.16 4.26
CA VAL A 340 6.85 5.54 5.46
C VAL A 340 7.09 4.07 5.20
N VAL A 341 8.31 3.62 5.51
CA VAL A 341 8.69 2.22 5.55
C VAL A 341 8.68 1.77 7.00
N PHE A 342 8.07 0.62 7.22
CA PHE A 342 7.87 0.00 8.51
C PHE A 342 8.58 -1.36 8.54
N GLU A 343 9.32 -1.64 9.62
CA GLU A 343 9.84 -2.97 9.92
C GLU A 343 8.88 -3.69 10.88
N GLY A 344 8.52 -4.92 10.52
CA GLY A 344 7.71 -5.83 11.35
C GLY A 344 8.51 -6.39 12.52
N THR A 345 7.96 -6.25 13.72
CA THR A 345 8.62 -6.65 14.98
C THR A 345 7.89 -7.76 15.73
N ARG A 346 6.57 -7.90 15.50
CA ARG A 346 5.75 -9.03 15.98
C ARG A 346 4.56 -9.23 15.04
N ILE A 347 4.20 -10.48 14.80
CA ILE A 347 3.04 -10.87 13.98
C ILE A 347 2.03 -11.59 14.89
N TRP A 348 0.75 -11.27 14.71
CA TRP A 348 -0.39 -11.88 15.37
C TRP A 348 -1.28 -12.51 14.30
N VAL A 349 -1.61 -13.79 14.46
CA VAL A 349 -2.53 -14.51 13.59
C VAL A 349 -3.52 -15.28 14.45
N ARG A 350 -4.80 -15.26 14.09
CA ARG A 350 -5.81 -16.10 14.74
C ARG A 350 -5.49 -17.58 14.49
N GLU A 351 -5.59 -18.40 15.52
CA GLU A 351 -5.13 -19.80 15.49
C GLU A 351 -5.84 -20.66 14.44
N ASP A 352 -7.13 -20.40 14.20
CA ASP A 352 -7.96 -21.11 13.20
C ASP A 352 -7.61 -20.74 11.75
N ALA A 353 -6.89 -19.63 11.55
CA ALA A 353 -6.47 -19.17 10.24
C ALA A 353 -5.06 -19.66 9.88
N LEU A 354 -4.31 -20.20 10.84
CA LEU A 354 -2.89 -20.52 10.67
C LEU A 354 -2.70 -22.01 10.38
N ASP A 355 -1.86 -22.34 9.40
CA ASP A 355 -1.49 -23.73 9.14
C ASP A 355 -0.60 -24.31 10.26
N GLU A 356 -0.45 -25.64 10.28
CA GLU A 356 0.32 -26.35 11.31
C GLU A 356 1.78 -25.89 11.39
N GLN A 357 2.35 -25.45 10.27
CA GLN A 357 3.73 -24.97 10.17
C GLN A 357 3.90 -23.49 10.49
N GLN A 358 2.79 -22.76 10.71
CA GLN A 358 2.78 -21.33 10.98
C GLN A 358 3.36 -20.45 9.87
N ASN A 359 3.22 -20.90 8.62
CA ASN A 359 3.78 -20.27 7.43
C ASN A 359 2.71 -19.70 6.49
N LEU A 360 1.45 -20.14 6.61
CA LEU A 360 0.36 -19.77 5.72
C LEU A 360 -0.89 -19.38 6.49
N VAL A 361 -1.59 -18.37 5.97
CA VAL A 361 -2.90 -17.92 6.49
C VAL A 361 -3.99 -18.36 5.52
N ASP A 362 -5.01 -19.06 6.03
CA ASP A 362 -6.16 -19.48 5.24
C ASP A 362 -7.00 -18.26 4.80
N PRO A 363 -7.09 -17.97 3.48
CA PRO A 363 -7.89 -16.88 2.97
C PRO A 363 -9.39 -17.04 3.25
N ALA A 364 -9.90 -18.27 3.43
CA ALA A 364 -11.30 -18.51 3.76
C ALA A 364 -11.66 -18.02 5.18
N VAL A 365 -10.67 -18.00 6.08
CA VAL A 365 -10.78 -17.50 7.45
C VAL A 365 -10.43 -16.02 7.52
N LEU A 366 -9.36 -15.58 6.83
CA LEU A 366 -8.93 -14.18 6.80
C LEU A 366 -9.96 -13.25 6.15
N ARG A 367 -10.68 -13.73 5.12
CA ARG A 367 -11.69 -12.99 4.36
C ARG A 367 -11.28 -11.54 4.03
N PRO A 368 -10.08 -11.32 3.48
CA PRO A 368 -9.54 -9.98 3.35
C PRO A 368 -10.34 -9.17 2.32
N VAL A 369 -10.58 -7.90 2.63
CA VAL A 369 -11.16 -6.94 1.68
C VAL A 369 -10.09 -6.07 1.05
N SER A 370 -10.32 -5.70 -0.20
CA SER A 370 -9.44 -4.82 -0.98
C SER A 370 -10.14 -3.52 -1.36
N ARG A 371 -9.37 -2.46 -1.56
CA ARG A 371 -9.89 -1.20 -2.11
C ARG A 371 -9.77 -1.20 -3.63
N LEU A 372 -10.86 -0.84 -4.31
CA LEU A 372 -10.92 -0.72 -5.77
C LEU A 372 -10.89 0.75 -6.21
N GLY A 373 -11.42 1.05 -7.40
CA GLY A 373 -11.67 2.41 -7.87
C GLY A 373 -12.80 3.10 -7.10
N GLY A 374 -12.62 4.38 -6.80
CA GLY A 374 -13.63 5.19 -6.11
C GLY A 374 -13.94 4.68 -4.70
N ILE A 375 -15.22 4.43 -4.45
CA ILE A 375 -15.75 3.97 -3.14
C ILE A 375 -15.93 2.45 -3.05
N SER A 376 -15.57 1.70 -4.09
CA SER A 376 -15.81 0.26 -4.16
C SER A 376 -14.76 -0.53 -3.37
N TYR A 377 -15.22 -1.61 -2.73
CA TYR A 377 -14.41 -2.64 -2.09
C TYR A 377 -14.57 -3.96 -2.87
N GLY A 378 -13.55 -4.81 -2.83
CA GLY A 378 -13.57 -6.15 -3.43
C GLY A 378 -13.36 -7.22 -2.36
N ARG A 379 -14.17 -8.27 -2.40
CA ARG A 379 -14.03 -9.49 -1.60
C ARG A 379 -13.02 -10.45 -2.24
N LEU A 380 -12.33 -11.25 -1.43
CA LEU A 380 -11.50 -12.36 -1.93
C LEU A 380 -12.30 -13.66 -1.87
N THR A 381 -13.11 -13.94 -2.90
CA THR A 381 -13.98 -15.14 -2.94
C THR A 381 -13.47 -16.24 -3.87
N GLN A 382 -12.48 -15.96 -4.72
CA GLN A 382 -11.96 -16.94 -5.66
C GLN A 382 -10.47 -16.73 -5.94
N ALA A 383 -9.76 -17.82 -6.24
CA ALA A 383 -8.39 -17.79 -6.69
C ALA A 383 -8.10 -18.83 -7.78
N VAL A 384 -6.95 -18.68 -8.43
CA VAL A 384 -6.32 -19.70 -9.28
C VAL A 384 -4.90 -19.91 -8.78
N GLU A 385 -4.39 -21.14 -8.90
CA GLU A 385 -3.00 -21.45 -8.58
C GLU A 385 -2.21 -21.68 -9.85
N ILE A 386 -1.07 -21.01 -9.94
CA ILE A 386 -0.13 -21.14 -11.07
C ILE A 386 1.26 -21.30 -10.47
N PRO A 387 1.92 -22.47 -10.63
CA PRO A 387 3.25 -22.66 -10.12
C PRO A 387 4.24 -21.74 -10.84
N ARG A 388 5.23 -21.24 -10.11
CA ARG A 388 6.30 -20.45 -10.71
C ARG A 388 7.15 -21.35 -11.61
N PRO A 389 7.25 -21.09 -12.92
CA PRO A 389 8.08 -21.91 -13.80
C PRO A 389 9.57 -21.70 -13.52
N SER A 390 10.34 -22.77 -13.67
CA SER A 390 11.80 -22.78 -13.66
C SER A 390 12.34 -22.71 -15.08
N PHE A 391 13.25 -21.75 -15.32
CA PHE A 391 13.87 -21.56 -16.63
C PHE A 391 14.64 -22.81 -17.07
N GLU A 392 15.42 -23.42 -16.18
CA GLU A 392 16.22 -24.59 -16.54
C GLU A 392 15.36 -25.85 -16.67
N LYS A 393 14.49 -26.10 -15.70
CA LYS A 393 13.73 -27.35 -15.62
C LYS A 393 12.53 -27.37 -16.58
N ASP A 394 11.69 -26.33 -16.54
CA ASP A 394 10.38 -26.38 -17.19
C ASP A 394 10.45 -25.86 -18.62
N LEU A 395 11.26 -24.83 -18.88
CA LEU A 395 11.49 -24.35 -20.24
C LEU A 395 12.54 -25.19 -21.00
N GLY A 396 13.50 -25.81 -20.30
CA GLY A 396 14.64 -26.51 -20.90
C GLY A 396 15.84 -25.59 -21.15
N GLY A 397 16.01 -24.57 -20.31
CA GLY A 397 17.12 -23.63 -20.35
C GLY A 397 17.22 -22.87 -21.68
N ARG A 398 18.45 -22.59 -22.10
CA ARG A 398 18.71 -21.84 -23.35
C ARG A 398 18.26 -22.58 -24.61
N GLU A 399 18.32 -23.92 -24.62
CA GLU A 399 17.89 -24.70 -25.77
C GLU A 399 16.37 -24.62 -25.96
N GLY A 400 15.62 -24.74 -24.86
CA GLY A 400 14.19 -24.53 -24.84
C GLY A 400 13.78 -23.15 -25.34
N LEU A 401 14.48 -22.10 -24.87
CA LEU A 401 14.27 -20.75 -25.36
C LEU A 401 14.57 -20.61 -26.87
N ALA A 402 15.65 -21.21 -27.36
CA ALA A 402 16.01 -21.16 -28.78
C ALA A 402 14.92 -21.80 -29.68
N LYS A 403 14.27 -22.87 -29.20
CA LYS A 403 13.13 -23.50 -29.90
C LYS A 403 11.94 -22.55 -30.05
N LEU A 404 11.69 -21.68 -29.06
CA LEU A 404 10.61 -20.69 -29.11
C LEU A 404 10.93 -19.48 -30.02
N GLN A 405 12.21 -19.17 -30.18
CA GLN A 405 12.70 -18.06 -31.00
C GLN A 405 12.92 -18.45 -32.46
N GLY A 406 12.89 -19.76 -32.77
CA GLY A 406 12.94 -20.25 -34.13
C GLY A 406 11.84 -19.66 -35.02
N PRO A 407 12.00 -19.72 -36.35
CA PRO A 407 11.00 -19.20 -37.27
C PRO A 407 9.64 -19.81 -36.96
N LYS A 408 8.68 -18.95 -36.62
CA LYS A 408 7.27 -19.33 -36.50
C LYS A 408 6.77 -19.56 -37.92
N ASN A 409 6.61 -20.82 -38.32
CA ASN A 409 6.06 -21.21 -39.63
C ASN A 409 4.65 -20.68 -39.83
#